data_AF-A0A1R1C065-F1
#
_entry.id   AF-A0A1R1C065-F1
#
_cell.length_a   1.000
_cell.length_b   1.000
_cell.length_c   1.000
_cell.angle_alpha   90.00
_cell.angle_beta   90.00
_cell.angle_gamma   90.00
#
_symmetry.space_group_name_H-M   'P 1'
#
loop_
_entity.id
_entity.type
_entity.pdbx_description
1 polymer ?
#
loop_
_entity_poly.entity_id
_entity_poly.type
_entity_poly.pdbx_seq_one_letter_code
_entity_poly.pdbx_strand_id
1 'polypeptide(L)'
;MKKWIVIIWIAALLTLNAGCGTDAQQEQVSSSPAAGDKQQNETNTGDSDQAASPYLTFHDLNGATVTLEKKPERIVILNNELTELFYQVGGEAFGIATSAGVDIPAEAADVKQVSLIKQHQSGGSPSIKT
;
A
#
# COMPACT_ATOMS: atom_id res chain seq x y z
N MET A 1 -38.68 -20.72 24.48
CA MET A 1 -39.07 -19.59 23.61
C MET A 1 -38.06 -18.44 23.70
N LYS A 2 -36.81 -18.64 23.22
CA LYS A 2 -35.74 -17.61 23.25
C LYS A 2 -34.80 -17.67 22.01
N LYS A 3 -35.05 -18.58 21.06
CA LYS A 3 -34.23 -18.73 19.85
C LYS A 3 -34.69 -17.84 18.69
N TRP A 4 -35.93 -17.34 18.75
CA TRP A 4 -36.50 -16.50 17.68
C TRP A 4 -36.14 -15.02 17.82
N ILE A 5 -35.79 -14.56 19.02
CA ILE A 5 -35.34 -13.18 19.27
C ILE A 5 -33.96 -12.94 18.64
N VAL A 6 -33.08 -13.94 18.62
CA VAL A 6 -31.73 -13.82 18.04
C VAL A 6 -31.77 -13.72 16.51
N ILE A 7 -32.74 -14.37 15.85
CA ILE A 7 -32.89 -14.33 14.40
C ILE A 7 -33.35 -12.93 13.93
N ILE A 8 -34.19 -12.25 14.72
CA ILE A 8 -34.67 -10.90 14.41
C ILE A 8 -33.54 -9.86 14.51
N TRP A 9 -32.59 -10.04 15.43
CA TRP A 9 -31.42 -9.16 15.54
C TRP A 9 -30.40 -9.32 14.40
N ILE A 10 -30.28 -10.52 13.81
CA ILE A 10 -29.38 -10.78 12.68
C ILE A 10 -29.95 -10.25 11.37
N ALA A 11 -31.27 -10.30 11.18
CA ALA A 11 -31.93 -9.76 9.98
C ALA A 11 -31.91 -8.22 9.91
N ALA A 12 -31.90 -7.54 11.05
CA ALA A 12 -31.88 -6.08 11.13
C ALA A 12 -30.54 -5.45 10.72
N LEU A 13 -29.45 -6.22 10.68
CA LEU A 13 -28.12 -5.73 10.28
C LEU A 13 -27.86 -5.79 8.76
N LEU A 14 -28.79 -6.33 7.96
CA LEU A 14 -28.54 -6.66 6.55
C LEU A 14 -29.19 -5.74 5.51
N THR A 15 -29.79 -4.62 5.89
CA THR A 15 -30.57 -3.76 4.95
C THR A 15 -29.92 -2.42 4.59
N LEU A 16 -28.60 -2.28 4.69
CA LEU A 16 -27.89 -1.01 4.40
C LEU A 16 -27.01 -1.03 3.14
N ASN A 17 -27.47 -1.68 2.06
CA ASN A 17 -26.89 -1.46 0.72
C ASN A 17 -27.99 -1.36 -0.34
N ALA A 18 -28.64 -0.20 -0.39
CA ALA A 18 -29.38 0.28 -1.55
C ALA A 18 -28.85 1.67 -1.92
N GLY A 19 -27.66 1.70 -2.52
CA GLY A 19 -27.06 2.89 -3.12
C GLY A 19 -26.89 2.66 -4.62
N CYS A 20 -27.95 2.88 -5.39
CA CYS A 20 -27.93 2.95 -6.85
C CYS A 20 -28.28 4.40 -7.21
N GLY A 21 -27.32 5.14 -7.75
CA GLY A 21 -27.50 6.51 -8.25
C GLY A 21 -26.92 6.62 -9.64
N THR A 22 -27.73 6.29 -10.64
CA THR A 22 -27.53 6.70 -12.04
C THR A 22 -28.15 8.07 -12.19
N ASP A 23 -27.34 9.06 -12.55
CA ASP A 23 -27.82 10.30 -13.14
C ASP A 23 -27.37 10.32 -14.59
N ALA A 24 -28.36 10.21 -15.48
CA ALA A 24 -28.22 10.42 -16.91
C ALA A 24 -29.06 11.65 -17.27
N GLN A 25 -28.39 12.79 -17.46
CA GLN A 25 -28.92 13.90 -18.27
C GLN A 25 -27.71 14.71 -18.78
N GLN A 26 -27.23 14.39 -19.97
CA GLN A 26 -27.45 15.15 -21.21
C GLN A 26 -27.17 16.65 -21.07
N GLU A 27 -26.02 17.06 -21.60
CA GLU A 27 -25.89 18.34 -22.30
C GLU A 27 -25.68 18.08 -23.79
N GLN A 28 -26.62 18.62 -24.57
CA GLN A 28 -26.59 18.72 -26.02
C GLN A 28 -25.41 19.58 -26.47
N VAL A 29 -24.60 19.09 -27.41
CA VAL A 29 -23.90 19.95 -28.35
C VAL A 29 -24.42 19.63 -29.74
N SER A 30 -25.21 20.57 -30.25
CA SER A 30 -25.69 20.58 -31.63
C SER A 30 -24.65 21.31 -32.49
N SER A 31 -24.08 20.64 -33.47
CA SER A 31 -23.66 21.28 -34.73
C SER A 31 -23.47 20.24 -35.85
N SER A 32 -23.89 20.67 -37.04
CA SER A 32 -24.15 19.96 -38.31
C SER A 32 -22.88 19.40 -39.02
N PRO A 33 -23.03 18.60 -40.11
CA PRO A 33 -22.06 17.59 -40.55
C PRO A 33 -21.04 18.10 -41.58
N ALA A 34 -19.89 17.44 -41.64
CA ALA A 34 -19.04 17.41 -42.82
C ALA A 34 -18.56 15.97 -43.07
N ALA A 35 -18.87 15.48 -44.26
CA ALA A 35 -18.42 14.20 -44.80
C ALA A 35 -16.89 14.20 -44.99
N GLY A 36 -16.26 13.05 -44.72
CA GLY A 36 -14.84 12.85 -44.94
C GLY A 36 -14.43 11.40 -44.70
N ASP A 37 -14.39 10.65 -45.80
CA ASP A 37 -13.68 9.42 -46.13
C ASP A 37 -13.61 8.22 -45.16
N LYS A 38 -14.08 7.10 -45.73
CA LYS A 38 -13.75 5.75 -45.33
C LYS A 38 -12.28 5.48 -45.67
N GLN A 39 -11.47 5.17 -44.66
CA GLN A 39 -10.29 4.36 -44.87
C GLN A 39 -10.22 3.30 -43.76
N GLN A 40 -10.73 2.11 -44.08
CA GLN A 40 -10.40 0.88 -43.37
C GLN A 40 -8.91 0.64 -43.59
N ASN A 41 -8.13 0.76 -42.52
CA ASN A 41 -6.83 0.12 -42.44
C ASN A 41 -6.94 -0.92 -41.33
N GLU A 42 -7.16 -2.17 -41.74
CA GLU A 42 -7.01 -3.34 -40.88
C GLU A 42 -5.54 -3.49 -40.51
N THR A 43 -5.14 -2.85 -39.41
CA THR A 43 -3.96 -3.29 -38.69
C THR A 43 -4.41 -4.37 -37.71
N ASN A 44 -4.14 -5.62 -38.06
CA ASN A 44 -4.03 -6.71 -37.09
C ASN A 44 -2.87 -6.37 -36.12
N THR A 45 -3.19 -5.63 -35.06
CA THR A 45 -2.38 -5.62 -33.82
C THR A 45 -3.20 -6.33 -32.77
N GLY A 46 -3.24 -7.66 -32.88
CA GLY A 46 -3.46 -8.53 -31.74
C GLY A 46 -2.18 -8.59 -30.91
N ASP A 47 -1.74 -7.46 -30.38
CA ASP A 47 -0.90 -7.45 -29.19
C ASP A 47 -1.79 -6.86 -28.10
N SER A 48 -2.48 -7.76 -27.41
CA SER A 48 -3.11 -7.40 -26.15
C SER A 48 -1.98 -7.17 -25.16
N ASP A 49 -1.38 -5.98 -25.23
CA ASP A 49 -0.68 -5.32 -24.13
C ASP A 49 -1.74 -5.05 -23.04
N GLN A 50 -2.25 -6.14 -22.45
CA GLN A 50 -3.05 -6.06 -21.25
C GLN A 50 -2.05 -5.65 -20.18
N ALA A 51 -2.00 -4.33 -19.93
CA ALA A 51 -1.14 -3.73 -18.92
C ALA A 51 -1.18 -4.60 -17.67
N ALA A 52 -0.05 -5.22 -17.33
CA ALA A 52 0.04 -6.08 -16.17
C ALA A 52 -0.41 -5.28 -14.95
N SER A 53 -1.34 -5.84 -14.17
CA SER A 53 -1.75 -5.20 -12.92
C SER A 53 -0.53 -5.11 -11.99
N PRO A 54 -0.37 -4.00 -11.25
CA PRO A 54 0.77 -3.84 -10.36
C PRO A 54 0.78 -4.96 -9.31
N TYR A 55 1.99 -5.34 -8.87
CA TYR A 55 2.16 -6.38 -7.84
C TYR A 55 1.49 -6.00 -6.52
N LEU A 56 1.64 -4.73 -6.09
CA LEU A 56 1.04 -4.23 -4.86
C LEU A 56 0.88 -2.71 -4.91
N THR A 57 -0.29 -2.20 -4.56
CA THR A 57 -0.53 -0.77 -4.30
C THR A 57 -1.05 -0.60 -2.88
N PHE A 58 -0.46 0.32 -2.12
CA PHE A 58 -0.83 0.61 -0.74
C PHE A 58 -0.59 2.08 -0.38
N HIS A 59 -1.16 2.53 0.74
CA HIS A 59 -0.87 3.85 1.32
C HIS A 59 0.14 3.70 2.45
N ASP A 60 1.16 4.54 2.47
CA ASP A 60 2.09 4.62 3.61
C ASP A 60 1.46 5.34 4.80
N LEU A 61 2.21 5.44 5.91
CA LEU A 61 1.74 6.13 7.13
C LEU A 61 1.54 7.64 6.93
N ASN A 62 2.06 8.23 5.86
CA ASN A 62 1.87 9.63 5.50
C ASN A 62 0.72 9.83 4.50
N GLY A 63 0.04 8.75 4.09
CA GLY A 63 -1.05 8.77 3.10
C GLY A 63 -0.56 8.79 1.65
N ALA A 64 0.74 8.66 1.40
CA ALA A 64 1.26 8.59 0.04
C ALA A 64 0.91 7.23 -0.61
N THR A 65 0.45 7.27 -1.85
CA THR A 65 0.22 6.04 -2.64
C THR A 65 1.56 5.50 -3.14
N VAL A 66 1.87 4.26 -2.76
CA VAL A 66 3.05 3.53 -3.21
C VAL A 66 2.59 2.36 -4.08
N THR A 67 3.10 2.29 -5.31
CA THR A 67 2.85 1.19 -6.25
C THR A 67 4.16 0.45 -6.53
N LEU A 68 4.12 -0.87 -6.38
CA LEU A 68 5.18 -1.78 -6.76
C LEU A 68 4.74 -2.51 -8.02
N GLU A 69 5.39 -2.23 -9.15
CA GLU A 69 5.06 -2.88 -10.43
C GLU A 69 5.42 -4.37 -10.44
N LYS A 70 6.45 -4.74 -9.68
CA LYS A 70 6.92 -6.12 -9.52
C LYS A 70 7.22 -6.44 -8.07
N LYS A 71 7.28 -7.74 -7.75
CA LYS A 71 7.74 -8.21 -6.43
C LYS A 71 9.14 -7.64 -6.15
N PRO A 72 9.37 -7.02 -4.99
CA PRO A 72 10.70 -6.50 -4.65
C PRO A 72 11.68 -7.64 -4.39
N GLU A 73 12.89 -7.52 -4.95
CA GLU A 73 13.99 -8.48 -4.79
C GLU A 73 15.00 -8.05 -3.72
N ARG A 74 14.99 -6.77 -3.34
CA ARG A 74 15.93 -6.18 -2.38
C ARG A 74 15.19 -5.23 -1.45
N ILE A 75 15.19 -5.54 -0.17
CA ILE A 75 14.52 -4.76 0.87
C ILE A 75 15.58 -4.21 1.82
N VAL A 76 15.52 -2.90 2.07
CA VAL A 76 16.41 -2.21 3.00
C VAL A 76 15.57 -1.66 4.16
N ILE A 77 15.92 -2.03 5.38
CA ILE A 77 15.21 -1.60 6.59
C ILE A 77 15.95 -0.41 7.18
N LEU A 78 15.29 0.75 7.20
CA LEU A 78 15.86 1.98 7.73
C LEU A 78 15.40 2.29 9.17
N ASN A 79 14.31 1.68 9.63
CA ASN A 79 13.86 1.78 11.01
C ASN A 79 14.16 0.46 11.74
N ASN A 80 15.13 0.50 12.65
CA ASN A 80 15.61 -0.69 13.34
C ASN A 80 14.51 -1.35 14.19
N GLU A 81 13.56 -0.57 14.72
CA GLU A 81 12.45 -1.08 15.55
C GLU A 81 11.52 -2.02 14.77
N LEU A 82 11.49 -1.91 13.44
CA LEU A 82 10.68 -2.78 12.59
C LEU A 82 11.43 -4.04 12.13
N THR A 83 12.73 -4.15 12.41
CA THR A 83 13.57 -5.25 11.93
C THR A 83 13.04 -6.59 12.45
N GLU A 84 12.79 -6.70 13.74
CA GLU A 84 12.31 -7.94 14.34
C GLU A 84 10.95 -8.36 13.77
N LEU A 85 9.98 -7.44 13.72
CA LEU A 85 8.66 -7.70 13.14
C LEU A 85 8.77 -8.17 11.68
N PHE A 86 9.67 -7.57 10.89
CA PHE A 86 9.88 -7.94 9.50
C PHE A 86 10.35 -9.39 9.35
N TYR A 87 11.26 -9.86 10.21
CA TYR A 87 11.67 -11.27 10.22
C TYR A 87 10.58 -12.21 10.76
N GLN A 88 9.81 -11.79 11.77
CA GLN A 88 8.71 -12.59 12.31
C GLN A 88 7.62 -12.90 11.26
N VAL A 89 7.40 -12.01 10.29
CA VAL A 89 6.47 -12.24 9.17
C VAL A 89 7.12 -12.96 7.98
N GLY A 90 8.35 -13.46 8.13
CA GLY A 90 9.08 -14.20 7.10
C GLY A 90 9.76 -13.33 6.04
N GLY A 91 10.02 -12.06 6.35
CA GLY A 91 10.80 -11.17 5.47
C GLY A 91 12.30 -11.49 5.51
N GLU A 92 12.99 -11.20 4.41
CA GLU A 92 14.44 -11.31 4.29
C GLU A 92 15.02 -9.97 3.84
N ALA A 93 15.90 -9.38 4.65
CA ALA A 93 16.45 -8.06 4.36
C ALA A 93 17.73 -8.18 3.54
N PHE A 94 17.85 -7.34 2.52
CA PHE A 94 19.10 -7.16 1.79
C PHE A 94 20.07 -6.23 2.53
N GLY A 95 19.54 -5.30 3.32
CA GLY A 95 20.33 -4.38 4.12
C GLY A 95 19.57 -3.80 5.31
N ILE A 96 20.31 -3.45 6.36
CA ILE A 96 19.76 -2.86 7.57
C ILE A 96 20.54 -1.59 7.94
N ALA A 97 19.81 -0.56 8.38
CA ALA A 97 20.42 0.49 9.18
C ALA A 97 20.62 -0.03 10.60
N THR A 98 21.63 0.48 11.30
CA THR A 98 21.87 0.11 12.71
C THR A 98 22.07 1.36 13.56
N SER A 99 21.79 1.26 14.84
CA SER A 99 21.97 2.34 15.84
C SER A 99 22.67 1.77 17.05
N ALA A 100 23.49 2.58 17.72
CA ALA A 100 24.11 2.16 18.97
C ALA A 100 23.05 1.81 20.02
N GLY A 101 23.21 0.67 20.68
CA GLY A 101 22.34 0.22 21.78
C GLY A 101 21.00 -0.39 21.37
N VAL A 102 20.80 -0.70 20.08
CA VAL A 102 19.65 -1.48 19.60
C VAL A 102 20.14 -2.84 19.15
N ASP A 103 19.58 -3.89 19.72
CA ASP A 103 19.90 -5.26 19.34
C ASP A 103 19.30 -5.59 17.97
N ILE A 104 20.09 -6.26 17.15
CA ILE A 104 19.67 -6.74 15.83
C ILE A 104 19.29 -8.21 15.99
N PRO A 105 18.14 -8.65 15.44
CA PRO A 105 17.73 -10.05 15.50
C PRO A 105 18.79 -10.97 14.89
N ALA A 106 18.91 -12.19 15.40
CA ALA A 106 19.95 -13.14 15.01
C ALA A 106 19.88 -13.48 13.51
N GLU A 107 18.68 -13.50 12.95
CA GLU A 107 18.37 -13.72 11.53
C GLU A 107 18.99 -12.65 10.62
N ALA A 108 19.30 -11.47 11.17
CA ALA A 108 19.88 -10.35 10.46
C ALA A 108 21.39 -10.18 10.70
N ALA A 109 22.04 -11.10 11.41
CA ALA A 109 23.44 -10.96 11.82
C ALA A 109 24.41 -10.80 10.63
N ASP A 110 24.12 -11.48 9.52
CA ASP A 110 24.95 -11.45 8.30
C ASP A 110 24.45 -10.43 7.25
N VAL A 111 23.39 -9.67 7.56
CA VAL A 111 22.82 -8.71 6.61
C VAL A 111 23.68 -7.45 6.52
N LYS A 112 23.85 -6.96 5.29
CA LYS A 112 24.68 -5.79 5.02
C LYS A 112 24.20 -4.57 5.81
N GLN A 113 25.09 -3.99 6.61
CA GLN A 113 24.86 -2.69 7.20
C GLN A 113 24.97 -1.60 6.11
N VAL A 114 23.92 -0.81 5.95
CA VAL A 114 23.85 0.25 4.92
C VAL A 114 23.93 1.67 5.49
N SER A 115 23.66 1.87 6.78
CA SER A 115 23.70 3.18 7.43
C SER A 115 23.88 3.08 8.95
N LEU A 116 24.23 4.19 9.58
CA LEU A 116 24.26 4.39 11.03
C LEU A 116 23.25 5.47 11.42
N ILE A 117 22.28 5.12 12.25
CA ILE A 117 21.31 6.05 12.82
C ILE A 117 21.92 6.65 14.09
N LYS A 118 22.19 7.96 14.05
CA LYS A 118 22.63 8.70 15.24
C LYS A 118 21.43 9.03 16.10
N GLN A 119 21.29 8.36 17.24
CA GLN A 119 20.32 8.74 18.26
C GLN A 119 20.79 10.01 18.97
N HIS A 120 19.96 11.06 19.00
CA HIS A 120 20.21 12.20 19.87
C HIS A 120 19.85 11.77 21.29
N GLN A 121 20.85 11.27 22.03
CA GLN A 121 20.71 11.04 23.46
C GLN A 121 20.50 12.41 24.10
N SER A 122 19.25 12.74 24.41
CA SER A 122 18.92 13.84 25.32
C SER A 122 19.62 13.54 26.64
N GLY A 123 20.79 14.16 26.83
CA GLY A 123 21.65 13.92 27.97
C GLY A 123 20.87 14.08 29.27
N GLY A 124 21.06 13.12 30.18
CA GLY A 124 20.46 13.15 31.51
C GLY A 124 20.56 14.54 32.13
N SER A 125 19.40 15.03 32.58
CA SER A 125 19.28 16.32 33.24
C SER A 125 20.35 16.41 34.35
N PRO A 126 21.29 17.39 34.32
CA PRO A 126 22.29 17.49 35.36
C PRO A 126 21.56 17.74 36.68
N SER A 127 21.67 16.78 37.60
CA SER A 127 21.20 16.98 38.97
C SER A 127 22.06 18.07 39.59
N ILE A 128 21.53 19.30 39.60
CA ILE A 128 22.11 20.39 40.38
C ILE A 128 21.88 20.01 41.85
N LYS A 129 22.94 19.54 42.50
CA LYS A 129 22.95 19.34 43.95
C LYS A 129 22.90 20.72 44.60
N THR A 130 21.77 21.06 45.21
CA THR A 130 21.62 22.18 46.16
C THR A 130 22.21 21.82 47.51
#